data_AF-A0A351FXU9-F1
#
_entry.id   AF-A0A351FXU9-F1
#
_cell.length_a   1.000
_cell.length_b   1.000
_cell.length_c   1.000
_cell.angle_alpha   90.00
_cell.angle_beta   90.00
_cell.angle_gamma   90.00
#
_symmetry.space_group_name_H-M   'P 1'
#
loop_
_entity.id
_entity.type
_entity.pdbx_description
1 polymer ?
#
loop_
_entity_poly.entity_id
_entity_poly.type
_entity_poly.pdbx_seq_one_letter_code
_entity_poly.pdbx_strand_id
1 'polypeptide(L)' 'LTLGPKPKLLATNDMQENVYASPAMVDGTLYVRTHSALYAFRAATTD' A
#
# COMPACT_ATOMS: atom_id res chain seq x y z
N LEU A 1 16.31 9.89 2.95
CA LEU A 1 14.90 10.28 2.72
C LEU A 1 14.33 10.67 4.07
N THR A 2 13.82 11.90 4.20
CA THR A 2 13.16 12.38 5.42
C THR A 2 11.71 12.70 5.06
N LEU A 3 10.76 12.19 5.83
CA LEU A 3 9.36 12.56 5.65
C LEU A 3 9.17 14.05 5.97
N GLY A 4 8.08 14.63 5.47
CA GLY A 4 7.68 15.99 5.82
C GLY A 4 7.47 16.17 7.33
N PRO A 5 7.31 17.41 7.82
CA PRO A 5 7.37 17.73 9.26
C PRO A 5 6.28 17.08 10.12
N LYS A 6 5.18 16.58 9.53
CA LYS A 6 4.04 15.98 10.25
C LYS A 6 3.46 14.79 9.47
N PRO A 7 4.12 13.63 9.45
CA PRO A 7 3.56 12.45 8.79
C PRO A 7 2.29 11.99 9.52
N LYS A 8 1.28 11.54 8.76
CA LYS A 8 0.06 10.94 9.28
C LYS A 8 -0.05 9.49 8.79
N LEU A 9 -0.27 8.55 9.71
CA LEU A 9 -0.62 7.18 9.37
C LEU A 9 -2.07 7.15 8.85
N LEU A 10 -2.25 6.67 7.61
CA LEU A 10 -3.58 6.60 6.99
C LEU A 10 -4.24 5.22 7.17
N ALA A 11 -3.43 4.15 7.07
CA ALA A 11 -3.89 2.78 7.23
C ALA A 11 -2.71 1.88 7.62
N THR A 12 -3.04 0.78 8.28
CA THR A 12 -2.14 -0.37 8.51
C THR A 12 -2.89 -1.63 8.10
N ASN A 13 -2.29 -2.46 7.27
CA ASN A 13 -2.86 -3.71 6.79
C ASN A 13 -1.96 -4.87 7.19
N ASP A 14 -2.52 -5.87 7.86
CA ASP A 14 -1.82 -7.13 8.10
C ASP A 14 -1.95 -8.01 6.85
N MET A 15 -0.82 -8.28 6.22
CA MET A 15 -0.74 -9.01 4.95
C MET A 15 -0.76 -10.53 5.12
N GLN A 16 -0.70 -11.05 6.36
CA GLN A 16 -0.62 -12.48 6.70
C GLN A 16 0.59 -13.24 6.12
N GLU A 17 1.42 -12.59 5.30
CA GLU A 17 2.64 -13.12 4.68
C GLU A 17 3.70 -12.02 4.57
N ASN A 18 4.96 -12.42 4.39
CA ASN A 18 6.05 -11.49 4.13
C ASN A 18 5.93 -10.84 2.73
N VAL A 19 6.30 -9.56 2.65
CA VAL A 19 6.34 -8.77 1.41
C VAL A 19 7.80 -8.43 1.08
N TYR A 20 8.34 -9.05 0.03
CA TYR A 20 9.73 -8.83 -0.40
C TYR A 20 9.86 -7.94 -1.65
N ALA A 21 8.78 -7.80 -2.41
CA ALA A 21 8.76 -6.99 -3.63
C ALA A 21 8.51 -5.52 -3.28
N SER A 22 9.07 -4.61 -4.10
CA SER A 22 8.67 -3.20 -4.06
C SER A 22 7.22 -3.06 -4.54
N PRO A 23 6.35 -2.33 -3.83
CA PRO A 23 4.98 -2.08 -4.28
C PRO A 23 4.94 -1.20 -5.54
N ALA A 24 3.86 -1.29 -6.31
CA ALA A 24 3.67 -0.50 -7.53
C ALA A 24 2.38 0.34 -7.45
N MET A 25 2.42 1.57 -7.97
CA MET A 25 1.29 2.48 -8.06
C MET A 25 0.91 2.70 -9.52
N VAL A 26 -0.36 2.43 -9.88
CA VAL A 26 -0.91 2.69 -11.23
C VAL A 26 -2.34 3.21 -11.09
N ASP A 27 -2.62 4.36 -11.70
CA ASP A 27 -3.95 4.99 -11.76
C ASP A 27 -4.68 5.09 -10.42
N GLY A 28 -3.95 5.41 -9.34
CA GLY A 28 -4.51 5.52 -7.98
C GLY A 28 -4.76 4.18 -7.29
N THR A 29 -4.23 3.09 -7.84
CA THR A 29 -4.29 1.75 -7.24
C THR A 29 -2.89 1.31 -6.82
N LEU A 30 -2.76 0.92 -5.56
CA LEU A 30 -1.53 0.37 -4.99
C LEU A 30 -1.56 -1.15 -5.08
N TYR A 31 -0.55 -1.72 -5.74
CA TYR A 31 -0.36 -3.16 -5.88
C TYR A 31 0.73 -3.64 -4.95
N VAL A 32 0.41 -4.63 -4.12
CA VAL A 32 1.34 -5.25 -3.18
C VAL A 32 1.34 -6.75 -3.39
N ARG A 33 2.52 -7.32 -3.61
CA ARG A 33 2.72 -8.76 -3.82
C ARG A 33 3.25 -9.44 -2.56
N THR A 34 2.62 -10.53 -2.15
CA THR A 34 3.17 -11.51 -1.20
C THR A 34 3.76 -12.71 -1.95
N HIS A 35 4.12 -13.79 -1.26
CA HIS A 35 4.56 -15.01 -1.96
C HIS A 35 3.41 -15.61 -2.76
N SER A 36 2.24 -15.79 -2.14
CA SER A 36 1.11 -16.51 -2.73
C SER A 36 0.16 -15.63 -3.55
N ALA A 37 0.08 -14.32 -3.26
CA ALA A 37 -1.00 -13.47 -3.76
C ALA A 37 -0.52 -12.10 -4.26
N LEU A 38 -1.41 -11.44 -5.03
CA LEU A 38 -1.31 -10.04 -5.41
C LEU A 38 -2.56 -9.30 -4.92
N TYR A 39 -2.37 -8.27 -4.11
CA TYR A 39 -3.43 -7.42 -3.60
C TYR A 39 -3.47 -6.09 -4.35
N ALA A 40 -4.68 -5.57 -4.57
CA ALA A 40 -4.90 -4.24 -5.15
C ALA A 40 -5.71 -3.39 -4.17
N PHE A 41 -5.13 -2.28 -3.73
CA PHE A 41 -5.76 -1.33 -2.81
C PHE A 41 -6.09 -0.04 -3.53
N ARG A 42 -7.33 0.42 -3.39
CA ARG A 42 -7.79 1.71 -3.91
C ARG A 42 -8.57 2.41 -2.82
N ALA A 43 -8.35 3.72 -2.67
CA ALA A 43 -9.20 4.52 -1.80
C ALA A 43 -10.64 4.52 -2.35
N ALA A 44 -11.63 4.34 -1.48
CA ALA A 44 -13.00 4.66 -1.86
C ALA A 44 -13.05 6.15 -2.22
N THR A 45 -13.65 6.48 -3.35
CA THR A 45 -13.90 7.87 -3.71
C THR A 45 -14.94 8.42 -2.74
N THR A 46 -14.55 9.33 -1.88
CA THR A 46 -15.47 10.17 -1.12
C THR A 46 -15.80 11.37 -2.00
N ASP A 47 -17.07 11.56 -2.34
CA ASP A 47 -17.57 12.79 -2.97
C ASP A 47 -17.32 14.02 -2.08
#